data_AF-A0A355T922-F1
#
_entry.id   AF-A0A355T922-F1
#
_cell.length_a   1.000
_cell.length_b   1.000
_cell.length_c   1.000
_cell.angle_alpha   90.00
_cell.angle_beta   90.00
_cell.angle_gamma   90.00
#
_symmetry.space_group_name_H-M   'P 1'
#
loop_
_entity.id
_entity.type
_entity.pdbx_description
1 polymer ?
#
loop_
_entity_poly.entity_id
_entity_poly.type
_entity_poly.pdbx_seq_one_letter_code
_entity_poly.pdbx_strand_id
1 'polypeptide(L)'
;MKAIQKGRITRDENSKINPETADLEWEQNSDPGQVQAQNATQQPAPQKKPQVKIEKTNEQSSSDGPTYIQSRAIRELYVARLRKMEYEEKAGRLVPLEKVTVRWFNLARQLRDQLLGLPNRVDAILAAEDDRFKINQLLSEELSRVLEEFSKNDPENL
;
A
#
# COMPACT_ATOMS: atom_id res chain seq x y z
N MET A 1 -14.61 -44.36 -2.05
CA MET A 1 -15.30 -45.35 -1.20
C MET A 1 -15.37 -44.89 0.27
N LYS A 2 -16.09 -43.80 0.58
CA LYS A 2 -16.22 -43.28 1.97
C LYS A 2 -17.66 -42.84 2.35
N ALA A 3 -18.61 -42.82 1.42
CA ALA A 3 -19.99 -42.38 1.68
C ALA A 3 -20.92 -43.51 2.16
N ILE A 4 -20.68 -44.77 1.72
CA ILE A 4 -21.50 -45.93 2.09
C ILE A 4 -21.33 -46.29 3.57
N GLN A 5 -20.12 -46.11 4.13
CA GLN A 5 -19.78 -46.53 5.49
C GLN A 5 -20.33 -45.58 6.58
N LYS A 6 -20.79 -44.39 6.20
CA LYS A 6 -21.32 -43.38 7.14
C LYS A 6 -22.85 -43.42 7.27
N GLY A 7 -23.51 -44.40 6.66
CA GLY A 7 -24.96 -44.62 6.75
C GLY A 7 -25.82 -43.56 6.07
N ARG A 8 -25.31 -42.91 5.01
CA ARG A 8 -25.96 -41.75 4.37
C ARG A 8 -26.65 -42.03 3.03
N ILE A 9 -26.63 -43.27 2.57
CA ILE A 9 -27.41 -43.76 1.42
C ILE A 9 -27.88 -45.16 1.76
N THR A 10 -29.18 -45.42 1.67
CA THR A 10 -29.74 -46.77 1.77
C THR A 10 -29.57 -47.50 0.44
N ARG A 11 -29.14 -48.76 0.49
CA ARG A 11 -28.96 -49.62 -0.68
C ARG A 11 -30.17 -50.54 -0.75
N ASP A 12 -30.92 -50.50 -1.84
CA ASP A 12 -31.98 -51.49 -2.05
C ASP A 12 -31.40 -52.84 -2.53
N GLU A 13 -32.12 -53.94 -2.35
CA GLU A 13 -31.65 -55.34 -2.37
C GLU A 13 -30.93 -55.80 -3.66
N ASN A 14 -30.99 -55.04 -4.75
CA ASN A 14 -30.31 -55.35 -6.02
C ASN A 14 -29.04 -54.53 -6.31
N SER A 15 -28.43 -53.93 -5.29
CA SER A 15 -27.07 -53.38 -5.38
C SER A 15 -26.83 -52.30 -6.46
N LYS A 16 -27.87 -51.66 -7.00
CA LYS A 16 -27.78 -50.47 -7.86
C LYS A 16 -28.21 -49.22 -7.08
N ILE A 17 -27.47 -48.13 -7.25
CA ILE A 17 -27.78 -46.80 -6.71
C ILE A 17 -28.68 -46.12 -7.73
N ASN A 18 -29.89 -45.70 -7.33
CA ASN A 18 -30.73 -44.86 -8.20
C ASN A 18 -30.22 -43.41 -8.10
N PRO A 19 -29.74 -42.81 -9.21
CA PRO A 19 -29.14 -41.47 -9.19
C PRO A 19 -30.14 -40.40 -8.71
N GLU A 20 -31.42 -40.52 -9.06
CA GLU A 20 -32.41 -39.48 -8.76
C GLU A 20 -32.73 -39.37 -7.26
N THR A 21 -32.75 -40.49 -6.54
CA THR A 21 -32.99 -40.49 -5.08
C THR A 21 -31.74 -40.06 -4.31
N ALA A 22 -30.55 -40.41 -4.82
CA ALA A 22 -29.29 -40.04 -4.21
C ALA A 22 -29.00 -38.53 -4.29
N ASP A 23 -29.38 -37.90 -5.41
CA ASP A 23 -29.20 -36.46 -5.60
C ASP A 23 -30.09 -35.63 -4.66
N LEU A 24 -31.35 -36.07 -4.46
CA LEU A 24 -32.28 -35.42 -3.52
C LEU A 24 -31.83 -35.51 -2.06
N GLU A 25 -31.35 -36.68 -1.64
CA GLU A 25 -30.84 -36.87 -0.27
C GLU A 25 -29.53 -36.12 -0.03
N TRP A 26 -28.70 -35.99 -1.06
CA TRP A 26 -27.46 -35.22 -1.00
C TRP A 26 -27.71 -33.73 -0.84
N GLU A 27 -28.69 -33.19 -1.57
CA GLU A 27 -29.04 -31.76 -1.53
C GLU A 27 -29.67 -31.36 -0.19
N GLN A 28 -30.48 -32.23 0.41
CA GLN A 28 -31.12 -31.96 1.70
C GLN A 28 -30.17 -32.05 2.90
N ASN A 29 -29.09 -32.83 2.80
CA ASN A 29 -28.27 -33.22 3.96
C ASN A 29 -26.80 -32.76 3.88
N SER A 30 -26.46 -31.90 2.91
CA SER A 30 -25.10 -31.38 2.70
C SER A 30 -24.95 -29.91 3.10
N ASP A 31 -23.93 -29.63 3.90
CA ASP A 31 -23.54 -28.31 4.41
C ASP A 31 -23.08 -27.37 3.26
N PRO A 32 -23.66 -26.17 3.07
CA PRO A 32 -23.41 -25.29 1.93
C PRO A 32 -21.93 -24.88 1.75
N GLY A 33 -21.09 -24.96 2.79
CA GLY A 33 -19.66 -24.66 2.70
C GLY A 33 -18.82 -25.71 1.95
N GLN A 34 -19.29 -26.95 1.86
CA GLN A 34 -18.51 -28.04 1.25
C GLN A 34 -18.76 -28.17 -0.26
N VAL A 35 -19.96 -27.81 -0.71
CA VAL A 35 -20.38 -27.83 -2.13
C VAL A 35 -19.66 -26.75 -2.95
N GLN A 36 -19.37 -25.59 -2.35
CA GLN A 36 -18.61 -24.52 -3.02
C GLN A 36 -17.14 -24.90 -3.25
N ALA A 37 -16.53 -25.68 -2.35
CA ALA A 37 -15.14 -26.11 -2.50
C ALA A 37 -14.93 -27.15 -3.62
N GLN A 38 -15.96 -27.95 -3.93
CA GLN A 38 -15.87 -29.00 -4.96
C GLN A 38 -16.13 -28.44 -6.38
N ASN A 39 -17.01 -27.46 -6.52
CA ASN A 39 -17.31 -26.84 -7.82
C ASN A 39 -16.23 -25.85 -8.31
N ALA A 40 -15.30 -25.43 -7.45
CA ALA A 40 -14.22 -24.51 -7.83
C ALA A 40 -13.08 -25.15 -8.65
N THR A 41 -13.09 -26.47 -8.89
CA THR A 41 -11.98 -27.18 -9.58
C THR A 41 -12.22 -27.44 -11.07
N GLN A 42 -13.38 -27.04 -11.64
CA GLN A 42 -13.65 -27.26 -13.07
C GLN A 42 -14.23 -26.01 -13.74
N GLN A 43 -13.40 -24.99 -13.98
CA GLN A 43 -13.59 -24.08 -15.12
C GLN A 43 -12.31 -23.26 -15.43
N PRO A 44 -11.83 -23.22 -16.69
CA PRO A 44 -10.73 -22.36 -17.10
C PRO A 44 -11.16 -20.90 -17.21
N ALA A 45 -10.24 -20.00 -16.83
CA ALA A 45 -10.43 -18.56 -16.71
C ALA A 45 -10.76 -17.83 -18.03
N PRO A 46 -11.48 -16.70 -17.94
CA PRO A 46 -11.15 -15.52 -18.72
C PRO A 46 -10.76 -14.35 -17.82
N GLN A 47 -9.63 -13.74 -18.15
CA GLN A 47 -9.08 -12.54 -17.53
C GLN A 47 -10.06 -11.36 -17.66
N LYS A 48 -10.59 -10.86 -16.55
CA LYS A 48 -11.13 -9.50 -16.46
C LYS A 48 -10.56 -8.81 -15.22
N LYS A 49 -9.91 -7.68 -15.48
CA LYS A 49 -9.33 -6.74 -14.52
C LYS A 49 -10.32 -6.47 -13.37
N PRO A 50 -9.91 -6.45 -12.09
CA PRO A 50 -10.81 -6.11 -11.01
C PRO A 50 -11.08 -4.61 -11.01
N GLN A 51 -12.12 -4.18 -11.73
CA GLN A 51 -12.76 -2.89 -11.46
C GLN A 51 -13.65 -3.08 -10.24
N VAL A 52 -13.21 -2.57 -9.09
CA VAL A 52 -14.01 -2.50 -7.87
C VAL A 52 -15.12 -1.49 -8.10
N LYS A 53 -16.24 -1.96 -8.63
CA LYS A 53 -17.51 -1.24 -8.64
C LYS A 53 -18.04 -1.30 -7.20
N ILE A 54 -17.94 -0.18 -6.49
CA ILE A 54 -18.57 0.00 -5.18
C ILE A 54 -20.07 0.10 -5.46
N GLU A 55 -20.74 -1.05 -5.49
CA GLU A 55 -22.19 -1.08 -5.45
C GLU A 55 -22.60 -0.66 -4.04
N LYS A 56 -23.07 0.58 -3.93
CA LYS A 56 -23.79 1.06 -2.76
C LYS A 56 -25.10 0.27 -2.70
N THR A 57 -25.08 -0.87 -2.02
CA THR A 57 -26.32 -1.54 -1.63
C THR A 57 -27.00 -0.67 -0.59
N ASN A 58 -28.01 0.04 -1.09
CA ASN A 58 -29.02 0.70 -0.30
C ASN A 58 -29.89 -0.39 0.32
N GLU A 59 -29.59 -0.80 1.55
CA GLU A 59 -30.48 -1.66 2.32
C GLU A 59 -30.88 -0.97 3.62
N GLN A 60 -32.19 -0.79 3.71
CA GLN A 60 -32.93 -0.19 4.79
C GLN A 60 -32.72 -0.93 6.11
N SER A 61 -32.47 -0.14 7.16
CA SER A 61 -32.91 -0.38 8.55
C SER A 61 -32.97 -1.83 9.05
N SER A 62 -31.89 -2.29 9.67
CA SER A 62 -31.99 -3.15 10.86
C SER A 62 -31.01 -2.63 11.91
N SER A 63 -31.55 -2.32 13.10
CA SER A 63 -30.82 -1.77 14.24
C SER A 63 -30.10 -2.87 15.01
N ASP A 64 -29.17 -3.56 14.36
CA ASP A 64 -28.26 -4.46 15.07
C ASP A 64 -26.85 -4.28 14.50
N GLY A 65 -25.86 -4.27 15.37
CA GLY A 65 -24.48 -3.95 15.00
C GLY A 65 -23.90 -4.91 13.96
N PRO A 66 -22.71 -4.61 13.40
CA PRO A 66 -22.06 -5.50 12.44
C PRO A 66 -21.93 -6.91 13.03
N THR A 67 -22.33 -7.94 12.27
CA THR A 67 -22.20 -9.34 12.69
C THR A 67 -20.74 -9.67 13.01
N TYR A 68 -20.46 -10.52 14.00
CA TYR A 68 -19.10 -10.90 14.42
C TYR A 68 -18.16 -11.26 13.24
N ILE A 69 -18.67 -11.96 12.23
CA ILE A 69 -17.94 -12.31 11.00
C ILE A 69 -17.54 -11.05 10.22
N GLN A 70 -18.45 -10.08 10.08
CA GLN A 70 -18.19 -8.80 9.42
C GLN A 70 -17.13 -8.00 10.21
N SER A 71 -17.24 -7.93 11.54
CA SER A 71 -16.24 -7.26 12.39
C SER A 71 -14.85 -7.89 12.26
N ARG A 72 -14.76 -9.23 12.19
CA ARG A 72 -13.51 -9.96 11.97
C ARG A 72 -12.92 -9.67 10.59
N ALA A 73 -13.73 -9.73 9.54
CA ALA A 73 -13.29 -9.43 8.18
C ALA A 73 -12.75 -7.99 8.05
N ILE A 74 -13.43 -7.01 8.67
CA ILE A 74 -12.98 -5.61 8.71
C ILE A 74 -11.63 -5.49 9.44
N ARG A 75 -11.46 -6.15 10.59
CA ARG A 75 -10.19 -6.16 11.32
C ARG A 75 -9.07 -6.76 10.48
N GLU A 76 -9.30 -7.91 9.86
CA GLU A 76 -8.32 -8.59 9.01
C GLU A 76 -7.92 -7.73 7.81
N LEU A 77 -8.87 -7.02 7.20
CA LEU A 77 -8.61 -6.07 6.11
C LEU A 77 -7.72 -4.90 6.56
N TYR A 78 -8.00 -4.27 7.71
CA TYR A 78 -7.18 -3.18 8.22
C TYR A 78 -5.77 -3.64 8.59
N VAL A 79 -5.64 -4.83 9.19
CA VAL A 79 -4.34 -5.43 9.49
C VAL A 79 -3.55 -5.70 8.21
N ALA A 80 -4.19 -6.21 7.16
CA ALA A 80 -3.53 -6.42 5.87
C ALA A 80 -3.05 -5.09 5.25
N ARG A 81 -3.86 -4.03 5.33
CA ARG A 81 -3.49 -2.69 4.84
C ARG A 81 -2.33 -2.09 5.62
N LEU A 82 -2.34 -2.19 6.96
CA LEU A 82 -1.24 -1.71 7.79
C LEU A 82 0.07 -2.43 7.46
N ARG A 83 0.05 -3.76 7.35
CA ARG A 83 1.24 -4.54 6.95
C ARG A 83 1.76 -4.17 5.57
N LYS A 84 0.86 -3.85 4.63
CA LYS A 84 1.26 -3.35 3.32
C LYS A 84 1.97 -1.99 3.42
N MET A 85 1.40 -1.05 4.17
CA MET A 85 2.03 0.27 4.39
C MET A 85 3.39 0.15 5.07
N GLU A 86 3.51 -0.68 6.11
CA GLU A 86 4.78 -0.95 6.80
C GLU A 86 5.82 -1.60 5.88
N TYR A 87 5.39 -2.52 5.01
CA TYR A 87 6.27 -3.12 4.00
C TYR A 87 6.74 -2.07 2.99
N GLU A 88 5.84 -1.22 2.50
CA GLU A 88 6.19 -0.15 1.55
C GLU A 88 7.09 0.93 2.17
N GLU A 89 6.90 1.25 3.46
CA GLU A 89 7.80 2.13 4.21
C GLU A 89 9.20 1.51 4.37
N LYS A 90 9.28 0.24 4.80
CA LYS A 90 10.56 -0.47 4.94
C LYS A 90 11.26 -0.72 3.60
N ALA A 91 10.49 -0.90 2.54
CA ALA A 91 11.02 -1.01 1.17
C ALA A 91 11.46 0.35 0.59
N GLY A 92 11.35 1.45 1.35
CA GLY A 92 11.76 2.79 0.93
C GLY A 92 10.83 3.44 -0.10
N ARG A 93 9.65 2.87 -0.35
CA ARG A 93 8.65 3.43 -1.29
C ARG A 93 7.76 4.47 -0.64
N LEU A 94 7.57 4.40 0.68
CA LEU A 94 6.77 5.36 1.44
C LEU A 94 7.64 6.02 2.50
N VAL A 95 7.63 7.35 2.56
CA VAL A 95 8.30 8.12 3.62
C VAL A 95 7.24 8.95 4.35
N PRO A 96 7.25 8.99 5.69
CA PRO A 96 6.36 9.86 6.45
C PRO A 96 6.49 11.33 6.04
N LEU A 97 5.36 11.99 5.79
CA LEU A 97 5.31 13.39 5.35
C LEU A 97 6.05 14.33 6.30
N GLU A 98 5.87 14.14 7.62
CA GLU A 98 6.52 14.93 8.66
C GLU A 98 8.04 14.88 8.60
N LYS A 99 8.61 13.71 8.24
CA LYS A 99 10.06 13.59 8.05
C LYS A 99 10.50 14.42 6.86
N VAL A 100 9.79 14.35 5.74
CA VAL A 100 10.10 15.10 4.52
C VAL A 100 10.01 16.61 4.77
N THR A 101 8.95 17.09 5.45
CA THR A 101 8.77 18.51 5.71
C THR A 101 9.84 19.08 6.65
N VAL A 102 10.15 18.38 7.75
CA VAL A 102 11.22 18.79 8.67
C VAL A 102 12.58 18.79 7.98
N ARG A 103 12.87 17.76 7.16
CA ARG A 103 14.11 17.69 6.39
C ARG A 103 14.24 18.86 5.41
N TRP A 104 13.22 19.12 4.59
CA TRP A 104 13.21 20.27 3.67
C TRP A 104 13.37 21.60 4.37
N PHE A 105 12.71 21.78 5.52
CA PHE A 105 12.82 23.00 6.30
C PHE A 105 14.25 23.21 6.82
N ASN A 106 14.89 22.15 7.34
CA ASN A 106 16.27 22.21 7.81
C ASN A 106 17.25 22.47 6.68
N LEU A 107 17.07 21.83 5.52
CA LEU A 107 17.89 22.07 4.33
C LEU A 107 17.77 23.52 3.84
N ALA A 108 16.53 24.03 3.72
CA ALA A 108 16.30 25.41 3.33
C ALA A 108 16.91 26.40 4.33
N ARG A 109 16.84 26.10 5.63
CA ARG A 109 17.48 26.90 6.68
C ARG A 109 19.00 26.93 6.53
N GLN A 110 19.63 25.77 6.34
CA GLN A 110 21.08 25.69 6.12
C GLN A 110 21.51 26.48 4.89
N LEU A 111 20.80 26.34 3.76
CA LEU A 111 21.07 27.09 2.55
C LEU A 111 20.95 28.61 2.79
N ARG A 112 19.87 29.05 3.46
CA ARG A 112 19.68 30.46 3.81
C ARG A 112 20.81 30.99 4.68
N ASP A 113 21.19 30.24 5.72
CA ASP A 113 22.22 30.67 6.65
C ASP A 113 23.60 30.76 5.95
N GLN A 114 23.89 29.89 4.98
CA GLN A 114 25.09 29.99 4.11
C GLN A 114 25.03 31.23 3.19
N LEU A 115 23.89 31.47 2.52
CA LEU A 115 23.72 32.64 1.65
C LEU A 115 23.85 33.96 2.41
N LEU A 116 23.30 34.05 3.63
CA LEU A 116 23.43 35.24 4.47
C LEU A 116 24.85 35.41 5.04
N GLY A 117 25.64 34.34 5.09
CA GLY A 117 27.06 34.39 5.45
C GLY A 117 27.97 34.85 4.32
N LEU A 118 27.53 34.78 3.06
CA LEU A 118 28.32 35.12 1.88
C LEU A 118 28.84 36.57 1.92
N PRO A 119 28.01 37.62 2.18
CA PRO A 119 28.48 38.99 2.20
C PRO A 119 29.66 39.20 3.15
N ASN A 120 29.60 38.63 4.36
CA ASN A 120 30.69 38.77 5.34
C ASN A 120 32.02 38.18 4.87
N ARG A 121 32.01 37.20 3.95
CA ARG A 121 33.22 36.60 3.38
C ARG A 121 33.81 37.45 2.26
N VAL A 122 32.96 38.07 1.45
CA VAL A 122 33.37 38.82 0.25
C VAL A 122 33.51 40.32 0.48
N ASP A 123 32.95 40.88 1.55
CA ASP A 123 32.91 42.32 1.83
C ASP A 123 34.29 42.99 1.75
N ALA A 124 35.30 42.41 2.41
CA ALA A 124 36.66 42.92 2.39
C ALA A 124 37.32 42.90 1.00
N ILE A 125 36.99 41.88 0.18
CA ILE A 125 37.55 41.74 -1.17
C ILE A 125 36.84 42.71 -2.11
N LEU A 126 35.53 42.86 -1.97
CA LEU A 126 34.72 43.79 -2.74
C LEU A 126 35.04 45.25 -2.42
N ALA A 127 35.35 45.58 -1.17
CA ALA A 127 35.76 46.92 -0.77
C ALA A 127 37.13 47.33 -1.35
N ALA A 128 37.96 46.36 -1.76
CA ALA A 128 39.27 46.61 -2.35
C ALA A 128 39.28 46.64 -3.88
N GLU A 129 38.21 46.21 -4.54
CA GLU A 129 38.12 46.12 -6.00
C GLU A 129 37.23 47.24 -6.56
N ASP A 130 37.71 47.96 -7.58
CA ASP A 130 36.98 49.05 -8.25
C ASP A 130 36.37 48.61 -9.60
N ASP A 131 36.78 47.46 -10.15
CA ASP A 131 36.28 46.97 -11.43
C ASP A 131 34.95 46.20 -11.27
N ARG A 132 33.88 46.78 -11.82
CA ARG A 132 32.54 46.20 -11.83
C ARG A 132 32.49 44.77 -12.39
N PHE A 133 33.26 44.46 -13.44
CA PHE A 133 33.23 43.13 -14.05
C PHE A 133 33.81 42.08 -13.11
N LYS A 134 34.94 42.38 -12.48
CA LYS A 134 35.56 41.49 -11.50
C LYS A 134 34.72 41.32 -10.25
N ILE A 135 34.07 42.38 -9.76
CA ILE A 135 33.12 42.29 -8.65
C ILE A 135 32.02 41.28 -8.96
N ASN A 136 31.39 41.38 -10.14
CA ASN A 136 30.32 40.47 -10.52
C ASN A 136 30.82 39.03 -10.72
N GLN A 137 32.00 38.86 -11.29
CA GLN A 137 32.65 37.56 -11.43
C GLN A 137 32.90 36.91 -10.07
N LEU A 138 33.53 37.63 -9.13
CA LEU A 138 33.84 37.14 -7.79
C LEU A 138 32.57 36.75 -7.03
N LEU A 139 31.52 37.57 -7.10
CA LEU A 139 30.22 37.26 -6.51
C LEU A 139 29.60 35.98 -7.09
N SER A 140 29.70 35.81 -8.41
CA SER A 140 29.15 34.64 -9.11
C SER A 140 29.93 33.37 -8.78
N GLU A 141 31.26 33.46 -8.68
CA GLU A 141 32.13 32.37 -8.27
C GLU A 141 31.84 31.93 -6.83
N GLU A 142 31.74 32.88 -5.90
CA GLU A 142 31.47 32.54 -4.49
C GLU A 142 30.06 31.98 -4.30
N LEU A 143 29.06 32.51 -5.02
CA LEU A 143 27.71 31.95 -5.01
C LEU A 143 27.70 30.50 -5.53
N SER A 144 28.41 30.25 -6.63
CA SER A 144 28.55 28.90 -7.20
C SER A 144 29.23 27.95 -6.22
N ARG A 145 30.28 28.42 -5.52
CA ARG A 145 30.97 27.64 -4.49
C ARG A 145 30.05 27.29 -3.33
N VAL A 146 29.24 28.23 -2.83
CA VAL A 146 28.28 27.97 -1.74
C VAL A 146 27.24 26.92 -2.16
N LEU A 147 26.72 27.01 -3.38
CA LEU A 147 25.78 26.02 -3.91
C LEU A 147 26.43 24.64 -4.09
N GLU A 148 27.68 24.59 -4.53
CA GLU A 148 28.43 23.33 -4.67
C GLU A 148 28.74 22.71 -3.31
N GLU A 149 29.11 23.52 -2.31
CA GLU A 149 29.31 23.09 -0.92
C GLU A 149 28.00 22.55 -0.32
N PHE A 150 26.88 23.24 -0.55
CA PHE A 150 25.57 22.76 -0.13
C PHE A 150 25.21 21.42 -0.80
N SER A 151 25.43 21.29 -2.11
CA SER A 151 25.17 20.05 -2.84
C SER A 151 26.05 18.87 -2.38
N LYS A 152 27.29 19.12 -1.94
CA LYS A 152 28.19 18.09 -1.42
C LYS A 152 27.84 17.66 0.01
N ASN A 153 27.20 18.55 0.75
CA ASN A 153 26.81 18.32 2.15
C ASN A 153 25.46 17.60 2.30
N ASP A 154 24.88 17.04 1.23
CA ASP A 154 23.72 16.13 1.28
C ASP A 154 24.17 14.65 1.35
N PRO A 155 24.43 14.06 2.54
CA PRO A 155 25.01 12.72 2.70
C PRO A 155 24.04 11.55 2.43
N GLU A 156 22.74 11.78 2.19
CA GLU A 156 21.74 10.71 2.09
C GLU A 156 21.17 10.50 0.68
N ASN A 157 21.80 11.06 -0.37
CA ASN A 157 21.41 10.87 -1.78
C ASN A 157 22.23 9.78 -2.50
N LEU A 158 22.56 8.67 -1.80
CA LEU A 158 23.00 7.40 -2.37
C LEU A 158 22.25 6.22 -1.73
#